data_AF-A0A524NTR1-F1
#
_entry.id   AF-A0A524NTR1-F1
#
_cell.length_a   1.000
_cell.length_b   1.000
_cell.length_c   1.000
_cell.angle_alpha   90.00
_cell.angle_beta   90.00
_cell.angle_gamma   90.00
#
_symmetry.space_group_name_H-M   'P 1'
#
loop_
_entity.id
_entity.type
_entity.pdbx_description
1 polymer ?
#
loop_
_entity_poly.entity_id
_entity_poly.type
_entity_poly.pdbx_seq_one_letter_code
_entity_poly.pdbx_strand_id
1 'polypeptide(L)'
;MKNLAGTIVVCFILLTTIFESCKKENEGELPLLLTDPPGFIARTSALLGATIIDEGTDSIIEKGFCWSLGPEPTVTNQCDSILMRRMITWKII
;
A
#
# COMPACT_ATOMS: atom_id res chain seq x y z
N MET A 1 53.39 21.38 26.25
CA MET A 1 52.15 20.66 26.60
C MET A 1 50.91 21.47 26.18
N LYS A 2 50.71 21.74 24.89
CA LYS A 2 49.59 22.59 24.39
C LYS A 2 48.69 21.90 23.35
N ASN A 3 49.16 20.78 22.81
CA ASN A 3 48.56 20.14 21.62
C ASN A 3 47.76 18.88 21.99
N LEU A 4 47.89 18.41 23.24
CA LEU A 4 47.18 17.23 23.76
C LEU A 4 45.68 17.51 23.90
N ALA A 5 45.32 18.70 24.40
CA ALA A 5 43.93 19.13 24.52
C ALA A 5 43.24 19.27 23.15
N GLY A 6 43.94 19.80 22.15
CA GLY A 6 43.40 19.92 20.78
C GLY A 6 43.15 18.57 20.12
N THR A 7 44.04 17.59 20.35
CA THR A 7 43.88 16.23 19.80
C THR A 7 42.68 15.51 20.41
N ILE A 8 42.42 15.70 21.71
CA ILE A 8 41.26 15.13 22.40
C ILE A 8 39.95 15.71 21.87
N VAL A 9 39.90 17.02 21.64
CA VAL A 9 38.70 17.71 21.10
C VAL A 9 38.41 17.22 19.68
N VAL A 10 39.44 17.05 18.83
CA VAL A 10 39.27 16.52 17.47
C VAL A 10 38.76 15.09 17.48
N CYS A 11 39.26 14.23 18.39
CA CYS A 11 38.74 12.87 18.54
C CYS A 11 37.28 12.85 19.00
N PHE A 12 36.87 13.70 19.94
CA PHE A 12 35.47 13.77 20.38
C PHE A 12 34.53 14.22 19.25
N ILE A 13 34.94 15.22 18.45
CA ILE A 13 34.17 15.70 17.31
C ILE A 13 34.05 14.61 16.23
N LEU A 14 35.15 13.90 15.94
CA LEU A 14 35.15 12.77 15.00
C LEU A 14 34.28 11.60 15.49
N LEU A 15 34.27 11.32 16.80
CA LEU A 15 33.44 10.27 17.40
C LEU A 15 31.95 10.63 17.40
N THR A 16 31.59 11.90 17.51
CA THR A 16 30.17 12.34 17.48
C THR A 16 29.54 12.23 16.09
N THR A 17 30.30 12.39 15.01
CA THR A 17 29.78 12.30 13.62
C THR A 17 29.36 10.89 13.18
N ILE A 18 29.62 9.87 14.01
CA ILE A 18 29.25 8.47 13.76
C ILE A 18 27.85 8.15 14.34
N PHE A 19 27.24 9.07 15.11
CA PHE A 19 25.95 8.83 15.76
C PHE A 19 24.72 9.24 14.96
N GLU A 20 24.85 9.98 13.86
CA GLU A 20 23.70 10.20 13.00
C GLU A 20 23.49 9.03 12.05
N SER A 21 22.23 8.60 11.98
CA SER A 21 21.68 7.75 10.94
C SER A 21 21.76 6.24 11.17
N CYS A 22 21.24 5.81 12.31
CA CYS A 22 20.20 4.78 12.22
C CYS A 22 18.90 5.52 11.86
N LYS A 23 18.65 5.75 10.57
CA LYS A 23 17.31 6.15 10.13
C LYS A 23 16.41 4.97 10.46
N LYS A 24 15.46 5.18 11.35
CA LYS A 24 14.33 4.29 11.49
C LYS A 24 13.65 4.29 10.13
N GLU A 25 13.80 3.21 9.39
CA GLU A 25 12.98 2.98 8.21
C GLU A 25 11.55 2.94 8.74
N ASN A 26 10.74 3.92 8.32
CA ASN A 26 9.32 3.90 8.62
C ASN A 26 8.77 2.72 7.83
N GLU A 27 8.73 1.57 8.48
CA GLU A 27 7.94 0.45 8.02
C GLU A 27 6.50 0.94 8.04
N GLY A 28 6.04 1.41 6.88
CA GLY A 28 4.66 1.81 6.69
C GLY A 28 3.79 0.62 7.03
N GLU A 29 2.87 0.81 7.97
CA GLU A 29 1.96 -0.25 8.35
C GLU A 29 1.04 -0.52 7.15
N LEU A 30 1.02 -1.76 6.69
CA LEU A 30 0.21 -2.16 5.54
C LEU A 30 -1.28 -2.15 5.94
N PRO A 31 -2.18 -1.73 5.05
CA PRO A 31 -3.60 -1.74 5.34
C PRO A 31 -4.10 -3.18 5.53
N LEU A 32 -4.94 -3.40 6.54
CA LEU A 32 -5.59 -4.67 6.81
C LEU A 32 -6.97 -4.69 6.17
N LEU A 33 -7.19 -5.69 5.32
CA LEU A 33 -8.41 -5.85 4.53
C LEU A 33 -9.02 -7.22 4.81
N LEU A 34 -10.36 -7.27 4.87
CA LEU A 34 -11.13 -8.50 4.89
C LEU A 34 -11.96 -8.58 3.61
N THR A 35 -11.79 -9.66 2.86
CA THR A 35 -12.58 -9.92 1.65
C THR A 35 -13.76 -10.81 1.97
N ASP A 36 -14.93 -10.44 1.47
CA ASP A 36 -16.13 -11.28 1.57
C ASP A 36 -16.10 -12.37 0.49
N PRO A 37 -16.72 -13.53 0.74
CA PRO A 37 -16.89 -14.54 -0.29
C PRO A 37 -17.71 -13.98 -1.46
N PRO A 38 -17.36 -14.34 -2.71
CA PRO A 38 -18.09 -13.87 -3.88
C PRO A 38 -19.55 -14.34 -3.84
N GLY A 39 -20.48 -13.41 -4.04
CA GLY A 39 -21.92 -13.66 -4.08
C GLY A 39 -22.48 -13.50 -5.49
N PHE A 40 -23.72 -13.96 -5.70
CA PHE A 40 -24.50 -13.72 -6.95
C PHE A 40 -23.70 -13.96 -8.24
N ILE A 41 -23.01 -15.09 -8.32
CA ILE A 41 -22.19 -15.46 -9.47
C ILE A 41 -23.10 -15.86 -10.63
N ALA A 42 -23.10 -15.07 -11.69
CA ALA A 42 -23.74 -15.35 -12.97
C ALA A 42 -22.66 -15.50 -14.06
N ARG A 43 -23.08 -15.80 -15.29
CA ARG A 43 -22.16 -16.03 -16.42
C ARG A 43 -21.17 -14.89 -16.67
N THR A 44 -21.56 -13.64 -16.37
CA THR A 44 -20.77 -12.44 -16.69
C THR A 44 -20.72 -11.44 -15.54
N SER A 45 -21.11 -11.84 -14.34
CA SER A 45 -21.12 -10.95 -13.18
C SER A 45 -20.94 -11.73 -11.89
N ALA A 46 -20.30 -11.10 -10.90
CA ALA A 46 -20.25 -11.57 -9.54
C ALA A 46 -20.30 -10.35 -8.62
N LEU A 47 -20.88 -10.53 -7.43
CA LEU A 47 -20.84 -9.53 -6.37
C LEU A 47 -19.60 -9.79 -5.51
N LEU A 48 -18.72 -8.79 -5.43
CA LEU A 48 -17.52 -8.80 -4.60
C LEU A 48 -17.65 -7.73 -3.52
N GLY A 49 -17.15 -8.05 -2.33
CA GLY A 49 -17.16 -7.16 -1.16
C GLY A 49 -15.82 -7.23 -0.43
N ALA A 50 -15.39 -6.10 0.12
CA ALA A 50 -14.24 -6.05 1.01
C ALA A 50 -14.44 -4.91 2.01
N THR A 51 -13.99 -5.14 3.24
CA THR A 51 -14.01 -4.18 4.33
C THR A 51 -12.57 -3.86 4.72
N ILE A 52 -12.25 -2.57 4.79
CA ILE A 52 -10.97 -2.11 5.34
C ILE A 52 -11.11 -2.12 6.86
N ILE A 53 -10.32 -2.96 7.52
CA ILE A 53 -10.25 -3.06 8.99
C ILE A 53 -9.28 -2.00 9.52
N ASP A 54 -8.18 -1.79 8.79
CA ASP A 54 -7.16 -0.80 9.13
C ASP A 54 -6.60 -0.18 7.84
N GLU A 55 -6.43 1.14 7.84
CA GLU A 55 -5.83 1.88 6.72
C GLU A 55 -4.30 1.89 6.80
N GLY A 56 -3.72 1.51 7.94
CA GLY A 56 -2.28 1.57 8.18
C GLY A 56 -1.78 3.00 8.41
N THR A 57 -0.54 3.29 8.03
CA THR A 57 0.07 4.61 8.27
C THR A 57 -0.21 5.63 7.17
N ASP A 58 -0.49 5.17 5.95
CA ASP A 58 -0.71 6.02 4.79
C ASP A 58 -2.20 6.04 4.41
N SER A 59 -2.69 7.21 4.02
CA SER A 59 -4.07 7.37 3.57
C SER A 59 -4.32 6.62 2.26
N ILE A 60 -5.36 5.79 2.23
CA ILE A 60 -5.76 5.07 1.01
C ILE A 60 -6.37 6.07 0.00
N ILE A 61 -5.67 6.31 -1.10
CA ILE A 61 -6.12 7.22 -2.17
C ILE A 61 -7.12 6.57 -3.13
N GLU A 62 -7.01 5.26 -3.36
CA GLU A 62 -7.86 4.50 -4.28
C GLU A 62 -8.05 3.06 -3.77
N LYS A 63 -9.23 2.50 -4.01
CA LYS A 63 -9.58 1.12 -3.66
C LYS A 63 -10.53 0.52 -4.69
N GLY A 64 -10.32 -0.75 -5.02
CA GLY A 64 -11.10 -1.45 -6.03
C GLY A 64 -10.72 -2.91 -6.17
N PHE A 65 -11.40 -3.61 -7.07
CA PHE A 65 -11.08 -4.99 -7.43
C PHE A 65 -10.48 -5.04 -8.82
N CYS A 66 -9.35 -5.73 -8.96
CA CYS A 66 -8.76 -6.05 -10.25
C CYS A 66 -9.36 -7.35 -10.77
N TRP A 67 -9.83 -7.37 -12.02
CA TRP A 67 -10.30 -8.61 -12.65
C TRP A 67 -9.76 -8.74 -14.09
N SER A 68 -9.67 -9.98 -14.57
CA SER A 68 -9.20 -10.32 -15.92
C SER A 68 -9.72 -11.70 -16.32
N LEU A 69 -9.82 -11.94 -17.64
CA LEU A 69 -10.03 -13.29 -18.20
C LEU A 69 -8.70 -14.07 -18.33
N GLY A 70 -7.56 -13.36 -18.28
CA GLY A 70 -6.22 -13.93 -18.26
C GLY A 70 -5.66 -14.07 -16.83
N PRO A 71 -4.50 -14.73 -16.66
CA PRO A 71 -3.83 -14.85 -15.37
C PRO A 71 -3.38 -13.48 -14.86
N GLU A 72 -3.31 -13.34 -13.52
CA GLU A 72 -2.74 -12.19 -12.80
C GLU A 72 -3.30 -10.82 -13.23
N PRO A 73 -4.50 -10.44 -12.78
CA PRO A 73 -5.05 -9.13 -13.07
C PRO A 73 -4.22 -8.04 -12.37
N THR A 74 -3.72 -7.06 -13.13
CA THR A 74 -3.09 -5.85 -12.61
C THR A 74 -4.08 -4.70 -12.50
N VAL A 75 -3.73 -3.66 -11.73
CA VAL A 75 -4.52 -2.43 -11.58
C VAL A 75 -4.77 -1.68 -12.91
N THR A 76 -3.99 -1.97 -13.95
CA THR A 76 -4.13 -1.37 -15.28
C THR A 76 -5.09 -2.12 -16.19
N ASN A 77 -5.43 -3.38 -15.88
CA ASN A 77 -6.27 -4.20 -16.76
C ASN A 77 -7.73 -3.77 -16.67
N GLN A 78 -8.32 -3.90 -15.48
CA GLN A 78 -9.70 -3.53 -15.18
C GLN A 78 -9.86 -3.37 -13.67
N CYS A 79 -9.50 -2.18 -13.17
CA CYS A 79 -9.95 -1.70 -11.87
C CYS A 79 -11.32 -1.05 -12.06
N ASP A 80 -12.41 -1.78 -11.77
CA ASP A 80 -13.74 -1.14 -11.70
C ASP A 80 -13.99 -0.70 -10.24
N SER A 81 -14.18 0.60 -10.06
CA SER A 81 -14.32 1.28 -8.77
C SER A 81 -15.66 0.96 -8.11
N ILE A 82 -15.75 -0.11 -7.30
CA ILE A 82 -16.69 -0.46 -6.20
C ILE A 82 -18.22 -0.20 -6.37
N LEU A 83 -18.66 0.32 -7.49
CA LEU A 83 -20.01 0.28 -8.00
C LEU A 83 -19.86 -0.24 -9.41
N MET A 84 -19.92 -1.56 -9.60
CA MET A 84 -20.15 -2.16 -10.92
C MET A 84 -21.59 -1.82 -11.35
N ARG A 85 -21.86 -0.52 -11.51
CA ARG A 85 -22.98 0.08 -12.22
C ARG A 85 -22.63 0.20 -13.71
N ARG A 86 -21.73 -0.64 -14.22
CA ARG A 86 -21.71 -0.96 -15.63
C ARG A 86 -22.85 -1.94 -15.89
N MET A 87 -24.06 -1.36 -15.85
CA MET A 87 -25.16 -1.76 -16.70
C MET A 87 -24.61 -1.89 -18.12
N ILE A 88 -24.13 -3.07 -18.49
CA ILE A 88 -24.17 -3.45 -19.90
C ILE A 88 -25.60 -3.93 -20.10
N THR A 89 -26.53 -2.98 -20.19
CA THR A 89 -27.86 -3.25 -20.71
C THR A 89 -27.69 -3.59 -22.19
N TRP A 90 -27.45 -4.86 -22.49
CA TRP A 90 -27.96 -5.39 -23.74
C TRP A 90 -29.46 -5.56 -23.52
N LYS A 91 -30.19 -4.50 -23.86
CA LYS A 91 -31.58 -4.61 -24.23
C LYS A 91 -31.63 -5.64 -25.37
N ILE A 92 -32.08 -6.84 -25.05
CA ILE A 92 -32.56 -7.80 -26.04
C ILE A 92 -34.07 -7.80 -25.86
N ILE A 93 -34.72 -7.38 -26.95
CA ILE A 93 -36.15 -7.37 -27.31
C ILE A 93 -37.09 -8.03 -26.29
#